data_AF-A0AA37VFB1-F1
#
_entry.id   AF-A0AA37VFB1-F1
#
_cell.length_a   1.000
_cell.length_b   1.000
_cell.length_c   1.000
_cell.angle_alpha   90.00
_cell.angle_beta   90.00
_cell.angle_gamma   90.00
#
_symmetry.space_group_name_H-M   'P 1'
#
loop_
_entity.id
_entity.type
_entity.pdbx_description
1 polymer ?
#
loop_
_entity_poly.entity_id
_entity_poly.type
_entity_poly.pdbx_seq_one_letter_code
_entity_poly.pdbx_strand_id
1 'polypeptide(L)'
;MVTLRVHLDAVPGGNAPLLIAPGSHRLGRIAEADVPAVVARCGTAVCCAEPGDIWLYATPILHASEPSVHPGHRRVLQVDFAADELPGGLAWLGV
;
A
#
# COMPACT_ATOMS: atom_id res chain seq x y z
N MET A 1 -6.05 -8.00 7.61
CA MET A 1 -5.21 -8.17 6.41
C MET A 1 -3.95 -7.34 6.52
N VAL A 2 -2.83 -7.87 6.03
CA VAL A 2 -1.54 -7.19 5.97
C VAL A 2 -0.98 -7.36 4.56
N THR A 3 -0.47 -6.27 3.99
CA THR A 3 0.19 -6.26 2.69
C THR A 3 1.70 -6.22 2.89
N LEU A 4 2.40 -7.15 2.25
CA LEU A 4 3.85 -7.18 2.12
C LEU A 4 4.21 -6.81 0.68
N ARG A 5 5.11 -5.85 0.51
CA ARG A 5 5.54 -5.34 -0.79
C ARG A 5 7.05 -5.42 -0.89
N VAL A 6 7.56 -6.40 -1.66
CA VAL A 6 8.99 -6.60 -1.92
C VAL A 6 9.40 -5.80 -3.15
N HIS A 7 10.42 -4.97 -3.00
CA HIS A 7 10.94 -4.13 -4.08
C HIS A 7 12.07 -4.85 -4.82
N LEU A 8 11.91 -5.06 -6.13
CA LEU A 8 12.94 -5.70 -6.97
C LEU A 8 13.77 -4.68 -7.74
N ASP A 9 13.29 -3.45 -7.83
CA ASP A 9 13.96 -2.30 -8.42
C ASP A 9 13.86 -1.11 -7.45
N ALA A 10 14.78 -0.14 -7.61
CA ALA A 10 14.76 1.10 -6.84
C ALA A 10 13.49 1.93 -7.15
N VAL A 11 12.93 2.55 -6.12
CA VAL A 11 11.75 3.41 -6.20
C VAL A 11 12.10 4.78 -5.60
N PRO A 12 12.76 5.65 -6.39
CA PRO A 12 12.99 7.03 -5.98
C PRO A 12 11.69 7.85 -6.04
N GLY A 13 11.72 9.04 -5.44
CA GLY A 13 10.56 9.95 -5.39
C GLY A 13 9.93 10.27 -6.75
N GLY A 14 10.73 10.32 -7.81
CA GLY A 14 10.26 10.62 -9.17
C GLY A 14 9.70 9.43 -9.95
N ASN A 15 9.84 8.19 -9.45
CA ASN A 15 9.34 6.99 -10.12
C ASN A 15 8.09 6.42 -9.41
N ALA A 16 7.18 7.33 -9.04
CA ALA A 16 5.86 7.04 -8.51
C ALA A 16 5.88 6.11 -7.26
N PRO A 17 6.57 6.53 -6.17
CA PRO A 17 6.56 5.81 -4.91
C PRO A 17 5.15 5.66 -4.35
N LEU A 18 4.97 4.70 -3.43
CA LEU A 18 3.72 4.63 -2.67
C LEU A 18 3.62 5.87 -1.78
N LEU A 19 2.48 6.52 -1.81
CA LEU A 19 2.10 7.56 -0.87
C LEU A 19 1.13 6.96 0.13
N ILE A 20 1.29 7.24 1.41
CA ILE A 20 0.39 6.76 2.46
C ILE A 20 -0.07 7.90 3.36
N ALA A 21 -1.26 7.74 3.94
CA ALA A 21 -1.70 8.55 5.08
C ALA A 21 -1.48 7.75 6.39
N PRO A 22 -0.42 8.04 7.17
CA PRO A 22 -0.07 7.23 8.33
C PRO A 22 -1.20 7.13 9.34
N GLY A 23 -1.44 5.92 9.84
CA GLY A 23 -2.47 5.64 10.86
C GLY A 23 -3.91 5.61 10.35
N SER A 24 -4.18 5.92 9.08
CA SER A 24 -5.58 5.99 8.57
C SER A 24 -6.31 4.65 8.63
N HIS A 25 -5.61 3.52 8.55
CA HIS A 25 -6.16 2.17 8.71
C HIS A 25 -6.86 1.93 10.06
N ARG A 26 -6.58 2.76 11.08
CA ARG A 26 -7.19 2.66 12.41
C ARG A 26 -8.55 3.36 12.51
N LEU A 27 -8.96 4.07 11.46
CA LEU A 27 -10.20 4.86 11.45
C LEU A 27 -11.41 4.05 10.98
N GLY A 28 -11.23 2.77 10.62
CA GLY A 28 -12.29 1.94 10.08
C GLY A 28 -12.60 2.28 8.62
N ARG A 29 -13.88 2.18 8.24
CA ARG A 29 -14.34 2.51 6.89
C ARG A 29 -14.43 4.03 6.74
N ILE A 30 -13.80 4.54 5.69
CA ILE A 30 -13.78 5.97 5.35
C ILE A 30 -14.62 6.15 4.10
N ALA A 31 -15.61 7.02 4.13
CA ALA A 31 -16.36 7.37 2.92
C ALA A 31 -15.45 8.13 1.95
N GLU A 32 -15.64 7.92 0.65
CA GLU A 32 -14.78 8.53 -0.37
C GLU A 32 -14.71 10.06 -0.25
N ALA A 33 -15.86 10.71 0.03
CA ALA A 33 -15.96 12.15 0.23
C ALA A 33 -15.10 12.66 1.42
N ASP A 34 -14.80 11.82 2.40
CA ASP A 34 -14.02 12.17 3.59
C ASP A 34 -12.52 11.94 3.41
N VAL A 35 -12.10 11.23 2.35
CA VAL A 35 -10.68 10.88 2.10
C VAL A 35 -9.78 12.12 2.12
N PRO A 36 -10.09 13.24 1.44
CA PRO A 36 -9.23 14.43 1.47
C PRO A 36 -9.01 14.98 2.88
N ALA A 37 -10.06 15.02 3.71
CA ALA A 37 -9.97 15.51 5.09
C ALA A 37 -9.14 14.57 5.98
N VAL A 38 -9.29 13.25 5.79
CA VAL A 38 -8.49 12.26 6.52
C VAL A 38 -7.00 12.35 6.13
N VAL A 39 -6.70 12.46 4.84
CA VAL A 39 -5.32 12.63 4.36
C VAL A 39 -4.71 13.91 4.93
N ALA A 40 -5.43 15.02 4.90
CA ALA A 40 -4.96 16.29 5.49
C ALA A 40 -4.66 16.16 6.99
N ARG A 41 -5.50 15.42 7.73
CA ARG A 41 -5.31 15.18 9.18
C ARG A 41 -4.13 14.25 9.47
N CYS A 42 -3.98 13.18 8.70
CA CYS A 42 -2.94 12.16 8.90
C CYS A 42 -1.57 12.59 8.33
N GLY A 43 -1.56 13.55 7.40
CA GLY A 43 -0.40 13.86 6.57
C GLY A 43 -0.16 12.79 5.51
N THR A 44 0.81 13.06 4.62
CA THR A 44 1.24 12.13 3.58
C THR A 44 2.70 11.78 3.78
N ALA A 45 3.02 10.49 3.74
CA ALA A 45 4.39 9.99 3.72
C ALA A 45 4.71 9.36 2.36
N VAL A 46 5.91 9.65 1.86
CA VAL A 46 6.45 9.10 0.60
C VAL A 46 7.31 7.88 0.93
N CYS A 47 6.97 6.72 0.38
CA CYS A 47 7.66 5.47 0.61
C CYS A 47 8.63 5.15 -0.54
N CYS A 48 9.83 5.72 -0.49
CA CYS A 48 10.95 5.38 -1.39
C CYS A 48 11.63 4.08 -0.94
N ALA A 49 12.11 3.27 -1.88
CA ALA A 49 12.70 1.97 -1.57
C ALA A 49 13.92 1.68 -2.43
N GLU A 50 14.87 0.93 -1.89
CA GLU A 50 15.96 0.30 -2.64
C GLU A 50 15.60 -1.15 -3.02
N PRO A 51 16.29 -1.77 -3.99
CA PRO A 51 16.10 -3.19 -4.29
C PRO A 51 16.36 -4.05 -3.05
N GLY A 52 15.40 -4.91 -2.71
CA GLY A 52 15.42 -5.75 -1.52
C GLY A 52 14.64 -5.18 -0.33
N ASP A 53 14.28 -3.89 -0.34
CA ASP A 53 13.44 -3.33 0.71
C ASP A 53 12.04 -3.95 0.70
N ILE A 54 11.45 -4.05 1.89
CA ILE A 54 10.13 -4.61 2.10
C ILE A 54 9.27 -3.61 2.87
N TRP A 55 8.17 -3.18 2.27
CA TRP A 55 7.11 -2.49 3.01
C TRP A 55 6.12 -3.49 3.57
N LEU A 56 5.80 -3.34 4.86
CA LEU A 56 4.74 -4.07 5.53
C LEU A 56 3.74 -3.08 6.10
N TYR A 57 2.48 -3.19 5.72
CA TYR A 57 1.44 -2.27 6.17
C TYR A 57 0.06 -2.94 6.24
N ALA A 58 -0.83 -2.36 7.05
CA ALA A 58 -2.22 -2.78 7.07
C ALA A 58 -2.87 -2.44 5.73
N THR A 59 -3.40 -3.44 5.02
CA THR A 59 -4.02 -3.30 3.69
C THR A 59 -5.05 -2.14 3.59
N PRO A 60 -5.86 -1.84 4.63
CA PRO A 60 -6.81 -0.71 4.60
C PRO A 60 -6.19 0.68 4.76
N ILE A 61 -4.86 0.82 4.84
CA ILE A 61 -4.23 2.15 4.89
C ILE A 61 -4.59 2.92 3.62
N LEU A 62 -4.95 4.19 3.77
CA LEU A 62 -5.18 5.05 2.62
C LEU A 62 -3.82 5.24 1.96
N HIS A 63 -3.78 4.91 0.67
CA HIS A 63 -2.59 4.98 -0.12
C HIS A 63 -2.92 5.44 -1.53
N ALA A 64 -1.91 5.98 -2.19
CA ALA A 64 -1.97 6.42 -3.56
C ALA A 64 -0.62 6.19 -4.25
N SER A 65 -0.60 6.38 -5.55
CA SER A 65 0.65 6.56 -6.30
C SER A 65 0.42 7.69 -7.28
N GLU A 66 1.32 8.67 -7.29
CA GLU A 66 1.33 9.68 -8.34
C GLU A 66 1.83 9.09 -9.67
N PRO A 67 1.55 9.73 -10.81
CA PRO A 67 2.20 9.38 -12.07
C PRO A 67 3.72 9.50 -11.98
N SER A 68 4.45 8.63 -12.68
CA SER A 68 5.91 8.71 -12.72
C SER A 68 6.35 9.92 -13.55
N VAL A 69 7.23 10.74 -12.99
CA VAL A 69 7.84 11.89 -13.68
C VAL A 69 9.10 11.44 -14.43
N HIS A 70 9.79 10.43 -13.92
CA HIS A 70 10.96 9.82 -14.52
C HIS A 70 10.77 8.30 -14.59
N PRO A 71 10.04 7.80 -15.62
CA PRO A 71 9.68 6.40 -15.71
C PRO A 71 10.92 5.51 -15.89
N GLY A 72 11.02 4.51 -15.03
CA GLY A 72 12.02 3.46 -15.08
C GLY A 72 11.42 2.13 -14.62
N HIS A 73 12.21 1.05 -14.69
CA HIS A 73 11.78 -0.24 -14.18
C HIS A 73 11.39 -0.15 -12.71
N ARG A 74 10.21 -0.67 -12.39
CA ARG A 74 9.66 -0.65 -11.03
C ARG A 74 8.86 -1.93 -10.76
N ARG A 75 9.59 -3.03 -10.65
CA ARG A 75 9.04 -4.34 -10.33
C ARG A 75 8.87 -4.48 -8.82
N VAL A 76 7.71 -4.97 -8.44
CA VAL A 76 7.32 -5.20 -7.06
C VAL A 76 6.59 -6.53 -7.00
N LEU A 77 6.90 -7.33 -5.98
CA LEU A 77 6.07 -8.47 -5.61
C LEU A 77 5.21 -8.08 -4.41
N GLN A 78 3.89 -8.09 -4.60
CA GLN A 78 2.93 -7.84 -3.52
C GLN A 78 2.29 -9.14 -3.07
N VAL A 79 2.25 -9.34 -1.75
CA VAL A 79 1.59 -10.48 -1.11
C VAL A 79 0.66 -9.94 -0.04
N ASP A 80 -0.63 -10.26 -0.15
CA ASP A 80 -1.63 -9.90 0.84
C ASP A 80 -1.95 -11.11 1.71
N PHE A 81 -1.81 -10.93 3.03
CA PHE A 81 -2.10 -11.94 4.03
C PHE A 81 -3.44 -11.62 4.70
N ALA A 82 -4.31 -12.62 4.78
CA ALA A 82 -5.55 -12.58 5.55
C ALA A 82 -5.53 -13.72 6.57
N ALA A 83 -5.96 -13.44 7.79
CA ALA A 83 -6.18 -14.47 8.81
C ALA A 83 -7.61 -15.05 8.74
N ASP A 84 -8.46 -14.44 7.92
CA ASP A 84 -9.87 -14.75 7.79
C ASP A 84 -10.10 -15.84 6.73
N GLU A 85 -11.10 -16.69 6.95
CA GLU A 85 -11.58 -17.61 5.92
C GLU A 85 -12.23 -16.82 4.76
N LEU A 86 -12.12 -17.36 3.54
CA LEU A 86 -12.78 -16.72 2.41
C LEU A 86 -14.31 -16.83 2.55
N PRO A 87 -15.05 -15.73 2.31
CA PRO A 87 -16.50 -15.75 2.42
C PRO A 87 -17.15 -16.64 1.35
N GLY A 88 -18.38 -17.07 1.59
CA GLY A 88 -19.18 -17.79 0.59
C GLY A 88 -18.77 -19.25 0.38
N GLY A 89 -18.14 -19.89 1.38
CA GLY A 89 -17.70 -21.29 1.28
C GLY A 89 -16.48 -21.49 0.38
N LEU A 90 -15.81 -20.40 0.01
CA LEU A 90 -14.55 -20.45 -0.72
C LEU A 90 -13.43 -20.92 0.22
N ALA A 91 -12.46 -21.63 -0.34
CA ALA A 91 -11.26 -22.07 0.38
C ALA A 91 -10.02 -21.40 -0.21
N TRP A 92 -9.11 -20.99 0.66
CA TRP A 92 -7.76 -20.62 0.22
C TRP A 92 -7.14 -21.84 -0.47
N LEU A 93 -6.56 -21.64 -1.66
CA LEU A 93 -5.76 -22.67 -2.30
C LEU A 93 -4.49 -22.83 -1.47
N GLY A 94 -4.48 -23.82 -0.58
CA GLY A 94 -3.31 -24.17 0.22
C GLY A 94 -2.14 -24.59 -0.68
N VAL A 95 -0.95 -24.57 -0.10
CA VAL A 95 0.21 -25.31 -0.62
C VAL A 95 0.23 -26.68 0.03
#